data_AF-A0A101W212-F1
#
_entry.id   AF-A0A101W212-F1
#
_cell.length_a   1.000
_cell.length_b   1.000
_cell.length_c   1.000
_cell.angle_alpha   90.00
_cell.angle_beta   90.00
_cell.angle_gamma   90.00
#
_symmetry.space_group_name_H-M   'P 1'
#
loop_
_entity.id
_entity.type
_entity.pdbx_description
1 polymer ?
#
loop_
_entity_poly.entity_id
_entity_poly.type
_entity_poly.pdbx_seq_one_letter_code
_entity_poly.pdbx_strand_id
1 'polypeptide(L)' 'MTAEIINFRKARKARARSQKEARAAENRTAFGRSKTQREMQDLEDAKRARELDGKKIEASVPEDVPE' A
#
# COMPACT_ATOMS: atom_id res chain seq x y z
N MET A 1 19.99 39.67 -22.55
CA MET A 1 19.11 38.62 -22.02
C MET A 1 18.58 37.83 -23.20
N THR A 2 18.96 36.56 -23.32
CA THR A 2 18.62 35.70 -24.47
C THR A 2 17.34 34.93 -24.16
N ALA A 3 16.30 35.13 -24.97
CA ALA A 3 15.08 34.34 -24.87
C ALA A 3 15.35 32.90 -25.33
N GLU A 4 15.06 31.93 -24.47
CA GLU A 4 15.20 30.51 -24.80
C GLU A 4 13.98 30.06 -25.62
N ILE A 5 14.19 29.82 -26.90
CA ILE A 5 13.12 29.43 -27.82
C ILE A 5 12.82 27.94 -27.61
N ILE A 6 11.80 27.65 -26.80
CA ILE A 6 11.36 26.27 -26.54
C ILE A 6 10.31 25.81 -27.56
N ASN A 7 10.41 24.55 -27.97
CA ASN A 7 9.38 23.94 -28.80
C ASN A 7 8.18 23.48 -27.94
N PHE A 8 7.07 24.20 -28.05
CA PHE A 8 5.86 23.92 -27.28
C PHE A 8 5.28 22.51 -27.51
N ARG A 9 5.42 21.93 -28.72
CA ARG A 9 4.96 20.55 -29.00
C ARG A 9 5.77 19.54 -28.20
N LYS A 10 7.10 19.70 -28.14
CA LYS A 10 7.99 18.84 -27.34
C LYS A 10 7.67 18.96 -25.85
N ALA A 11 7.45 20.18 -25.35
CA ALA A 11 7.07 20.43 -23.96
C ALA A 11 5.74 19.75 -23.60
N ARG A 12 4.71 19.86 -24.45
CA ARG A 12 3.43 19.16 -24.26
C ARG A 12 3.58 17.64 -24.24
N LYS A 13 4.39 17.09 -25.15
CA LYS A 13 4.68 15.65 -25.20
C LYS A 13 5.41 15.16 -23.95
N ALA A 14 6.33 15.96 -23.41
CA ALA A 14 7.01 15.64 -22.15
C ALA A 14 6.01 15.61 -20.98
N ARG A 15 5.15 16.64 -20.86
CA ARG A 15 4.09 16.68 -19.83
C ARG A 15 3.11 15.51 -19.94
N ALA A 16 2.71 15.13 -21.16
CA ALA A 16 1.82 14.00 -21.36
C ALA A 16 2.46 12.67 -20.93
N ARG A 17 3.77 12.49 -21.19
CA ARG A 17 4.51 11.29 -20.74
C ARG A 17 4.62 11.23 -19.22
N SER A 18 5.01 12.33 -18.56
CA SER A 18 5.13 12.35 -17.10
C SER A 18 3.80 12.07 -16.39
N GLN A 19 2.69 12.62 -16.90
CA GLN A 19 1.35 12.31 -16.37
C GLN A 19 1.00 10.82 -16.54
N LYS A 20 1.39 10.21 -17.65
CA LYS A 20 1.14 8.78 -17.90
C LYS A 20 1.97 7.90 -16.96
N GLU A 21 3.21 8.29 -16.68
CA GLU A 21 4.09 7.60 -15.73
C GLU A 21 3.57 7.71 -14.28
N ALA A 22 3.12 8.90 -13.86
CA ALA A 22 2.51 9.10 -12.54
C ALA A 22 1.28 8.20 -12.34
N ARG A 23 0.36 8.19 -13.32
CA ARG A 23 -0.80 7.28 -13.30
C ARG A 23 -0.40 5.80 -13.31
N ALA A 24 0.66 5.43 -14.03
CA ALA A 24 1.16 4.07 -14.01
C ALA A 24 1.75 3.69 -12.65
N ALA A 25 2.42 4.62 -11.96
CA ALA A 25 2.90 4.40 -10.60
C ALA A 25 1.73 4.22 -9.62
N GLU A 26 0.71 5.08 -9.69
CA GLU A 26 -0.53 4.95 -8.91
C GLU A 26 -1.24 3.61 -9.18
N ASN A 27 -1.30 3.17 -10.45
CA ASN A 27 -1.90 1.88 -10.78
C ASN A 27 -1.04 0.70 -10.33
N ARG A 28 0.30 0.82 -10.28
CA ARG A 28 1.16 -0.21 -9.69
C ARG A 28 1.00 -0.29 -8.18
N THR A 29 0.78 0.82 -7.49
CA THR A 29 0.51 0.77 -6.05
C THR A 29 -0.89 0.24 -5.76
N ALA A 30 -1.90 0.66 -6.53
CA ALA A 30 -3.29 0.25 -6.37
C ALA A 30 -3.56 -1.18 -6.86
N PHE A 31 -2.95 -1.59 -7.96
CA PHE A 31 -3.25 -2.85 -8.67
C PHE A 31 -2.02 -3.72 -8.95
N GLY A 32 -0.82 -3.32 -8.52
CA GLY A 32 0.42 -4.04 -8.84
C GLY A 32 0.68 -5.29 -8.00
N ARG A 33 -0.22 -5.66 -7.08
CA ARG A 33 -0.20 -6.99 -6.47
C ARG A 33 -0.93 -7.97 -7.39
N SER A 34 -0.23 -9.00 -7.84
CA SER A 34 -0.86 -10.09 -8.58
C SER A 34 -1.95 -10.76 -7.72
N LYS A 35 -2.91 -11.45 -8.35
CA LYS A 35 -3.93 -12.22 -7.63
C LYS A 35 -3.29 -13.20 -6.65
N THR A 36 -2.22 -13.89 -7.08
CA THR A 36 -1.46 -14.84 -6.25
C THR A 36 -0.77 -14.18 -5.06
N GLN A 37 -0.21 -12.97 -5.22
CA GLN A 37 0.40 -12.24 -4.11
C GLN A 37 -0.63 -11.77 -3.08
N ARG A 38 -1.80 -11.31 -3.54
CA ARG A 38 -2.92 -10.99 -2.64
C ARG A 38 -3.37 -12.21 -1.85
N GLU A 39 -3.60 -13.33 -2.53
CA GLU A 39 -4.02 -14.57 -1.88
C GLU A 39 -3.01 -15.08 -0.85
N MET A 40 -1.70 -15.04 -1.16
CA MET A 40 -0.68 -15.41 -0.18
C MET A 40 -0.70 -14.49 1.04
N GLN A 41 -0.83 -13.18 0.82
CA GLN A 41 -0.88 -12.19 1.89
C GLN A 41 -2.13 -12.37 2.76
N ASP A 42 -3.30 -12.61 2.16
CA ASP A 42 -4.54 -12.88 2.88
C ASP A 42 -4.44 -14.16 3.73
N LEU A 43 -3.78 -15.21 3.21
CA LEU A 43 -3.52 -16.45 3.95
C LEU A 43 -2.56 -16.24 5.12
N GLU A 44 -1.50 -15.45 4.93
CA GLU A 44 -0.57 -15.05 6.00
C GLU A 44 -1.29 -14.25 7.08
N ASP A 45 -2.14 -13.30 6.69
CA ASP A 45 -2.94 -12.47 7.59
C ASP A 45 -3.92 -13.32 8.40
N ALA A 46 -4.60 -14.27 7.75
CA ALA A 46 -5.51 -15.20 8.42
C ALA A 46 -4.78 -16.11 9.43
N LYS A 47 -3.57 -16.58 9.12
CA LYS A 47 -2.74 -17.35 10.06
C LYS A 47 -2.35 -16.49 11.26
N ARG A 48 -1.86 -15.27 11.02
CA ARG A 48 -1.50 -14.33 12.08
C ARG A 48 -2.69 -14.01 12.99
N ALA A 49 -3.86 -13.78 12.42
CA ALA A 49 -5.09 -13.54 13.20
C ALA A 49 -5.43 -14.72 14.11
N ARG A 50 -5.39 -15.97 13.60
CA ARG A 50 -5.63 -17.18 14.41
C ARG A 50 -4.59 -17.36 15.51
N GLU A 51 -3.32 -17.10 15.22
CA GLU A 51 -2.26 -17.18 16.23
C GLU A 51 -2.44 -16.15 17.34
N LEU A 52 -2.87 -14.93 16.99
CA LEU A 52 -3.17 -13.89 17.97
C LEU A 52 -4.39 -14.25 18.83
N ASP A 53 -5.46 -14.75 18.21
CA ASP A 53 -6.65 -15.22 18.93
C ASP A 53 -6.32 -16.38 19.88
N GLY A 54 -5.53 -17.36 19.44
CA GLY A 54 -5.09 -18.47 20.29
C GLY A 54 -4.17 -18.07 21.44
N LYS A 55 -3.51 -16.90 21.33
CA LYS A 55 -2.67 -16.30 22.38
C LYS A 55 -3.41 -15.24 23.19
N LYS A 56 -4.70 -15.02 22.91
CA LYS A 56 -5.51 -14.08 23.67
C LYS A 56 -5.71 -14.65 25.07
N ILE A 57 -5.05 -14.03 26.03
CA ILE A 57 -5.36 -14.21 27.44
C ILE A 57 -6.57 -13.32 27.67
N GLU A 58 -7.75 -13.93 27.83
CA GLU A 58 -8.89 -13.24 28.43
C GLU A 58 -8.38 -12.71 29.76
N ALA A 59 -8.34 -11.38 29.93
CA ALA A 59 -7.99 -10.77 31.20
C ALA A 59 -9.11 -11.12 32.20
N SER A 60 -9.04 -12.32 32.76
CA SER A 60 -9.67 -12.61 34.04
C SER A 60 -9.05 -11.62 35.01
N VAL A 61 -9.87 -10.63 35.39
CA VAL A 61 -9.61 -9.71 36.49
C VAL A 61 -9.03 -10.55 37.65
N PRO A 62 -7.86 -10.20 38.21
CA PRO A 62 -7.35 -10.91 39.37
C PRO A 62 -8.36 -10.73 40.52
N GLU A 63 -9.17 -11.76 40.79
CA GLU A 63 -9.93 -11.89 42.03
C GLU A 63 -8.97 -12.27 43.15
N ASP A 64 -8.11 -11.35 43.56
CA ASP A 64 -7.38 -11.44 44.82
C ASP A 64 -7.47 -10.07 45.51
N VAL A 65 -8.62 -9.83 46.12
CA VAL A 65 -8.76 -8.80 47.16
C VAL A 65 -8.65 -9.53 48.50
N PRO A 66 -7.49 -9.51 49.18
CA PRO A 66 -7.40 -9.98 50.55
C PRO A 66 -8.10 -8.99 51.50
N GLU A 67 -8.77 -9.56 52.52
CA GLU A 67 -9.58 -8.93 53.58
C GLU A 67 -9.04 -7.61 54.17
#